data_AF-A0A0L0BXW6-F1
#
_entry.id   AF-A0A0L0BXW6-F1
#
_cell.length_a   1.000
_cell.length_b   1.000
_cell.length_c   1.000
_cell.angle_alpha   90.00
_cell.angle_beta   90.00
_cell.angle_gamma   90.00
#
_symmetry.space_group_name_H-M   'P 1'
#
loop_
_entity.id
_entity.type
_entity.pdbx_description
1 polymer ?
#
loop_
_entity_poly.entity_id
_entity_poly.type
_entity_poly.pdbx_seq_one_letter_code
_entity_poly.pdbx_strand_id
1 'polypeptide(L)'
;MKLTFQKHPNSKPCNFSDCNHEGLCTLNEQNEKLCSCIGSKYFQGANCSEVIDLCQIESPCKNGGICKPIMGQFICKNCNFGFGGLWCDLEVANAFENMLLYFNHYGYYGEKHKFLIMMENLGERSFSLEFVADNYAIESFETKLGKTEKWVYTKDLPSVIRKLGIRYYQDMPYTKGYYHIASETFWDLGQLALTLRCYDTETAALFFYQNQFDILIAQRKVSCVPELYFIHGANPLEPLMVDIANYNNFEIILKKRCFENSATHYQWSVFNSIGSVKLHDFGSTNELILKIKPYKLWFNYHGEVMSSYSIVVKMLEKHGGKRSESQTRCFIFVLPKPVTAVIKGGNYREIGINQDFTLDASYSRDFALDPTAWQDLLYRWDCVSEDNSISVYCKNNMSS
;
A
#
# COMPACT_ATOMS: atom_id res chain seq x y z
N MET A 1 -24.65 -42.09 -42.57
CA MET A 1 -25.20 -41.19 -41.52
C MET A 1 -24.65 -39.80 -41.81
N LYS A 2 -25.49 -38.87 -42.28
CA LYS A 2 -25.07 -37.51 -42.67
C LYS A 2 -24.97 -36.67 -41.39
N LEU A 3 -23.76 -36.33 -40.96
CA LEU A 3 -23.54 -35.36 -39.88
C LEU A 3 -23.71 -33.96 -40.47
N THR A 4 -24.91 -33.40 -40.30
CA THR A 4 -25.18 -31.98 -40.55
C THR A 4 -24.66 -31.16 -39.38
N PHE A 5 -23.56 -30.43 -39.60
CA PHE A 5 -23.18 -29.33 -38.71
C PHE A 5 -24.18 -28.20 -38.90
N GLN A 6 -25.13 -28.06 -37.97
CA GLN A 6 -25.94 -26.86 -37.88
C GLN A 6 -25.05 -25.72 -37.39
N LYS A 7 -24.72 -24.80 -38.30
CA LYS A 7 -24.13 -23.51 -37.96
C LYS A 7 -25.24 -22.67 -37.32
N HIS A 8 -25.26 -22.58 -35.99
CA HIS A 8 -26.16 -21.65 -35.30
C HIS A 8 -25.89 -20.22 -35.79
N PRO A 9 -26.92 -19.47 -36.23
CA PRO A 9 -26.73 -18.12 -36.73
C PRO A 9 -26.63 -17.14 -35.55
N ASN A 10 -25.64 -16.26 -35.59
CA ASN A 10 -25.58 -15.00 -34.83
C ASN A 10 -25.59 -15.07 -33.28
N SER A 11 -24.75 -15.88 -32.64
CA SER A 11 -24.42 -15.62 -31.23
C SER A 11 -23.55 -14.36 -31.16
N LYS A 12 -24.09 -13.24 -30.65
CA LYS A 12 -23.26 -12.07 -30.34
C LYS A 12 -22.22 -12.49 -29.29
N PRO A 13 -20.92 -12.27 -29.53
CA PRO A 13 -19.90 -12.58 -28.53
C PRO A 13 -20.19 -11.82 -27.24
N CYS A 14 -19.74 -12.40 -26.12
CA CYS A 14 -19.77 -11.73 -24.82
C CYS A 14 -19.02 -10.39 -24.92
N ASN A 15 -19.75 -9.31 -24.70
CA ASN A 15 -19.21 -7.99 -24.48
C ASN A 15 -19.05 -7.77 -22.99
N PHE A 16 -18.05 -7.00 -22.62
CA PHE A 16 -17.76 -6.69 -21.22
C PHE A 16 -18.93 -5.97 -20.51
N SER A 17 -19.76 -5.23 -21.26
CA SER A 17 -20.95 -4.57 -20.75
C SER A 17 -22.13 -5.50 -20.47
N ASP A 18 -22.12 -6.74 -20.96
CA ASP A 18 -23.28 -7.65 -20.87
C ASP A 18 -23.61 -8.06 -19.43
N CYS A 19 -22.60 -8.10 -18.56
CA CYS A 19 -22.74 -8.36 -17.12
C CYS A 19 -22.50 -7.09 -16.31
N ASN A 20 -23.00 -5.96 -16.82
CA ASN A 20 -22.83 -4.63 -16.25
C ASN A 20 -21.39 -4.21 -15.98
N HIS A 21 -20.41 -4.87 -16.58
CA HIS A 21 -18.98 -4.69 -16.29
C HIS A 21 -18.54 -5.14 -14.89
N GLU A 22 -19.42 -5.77 -14.13
CA GLU A 22 -19.21 -6.23 -12.75
C GLU A 22 -19.37 -7.77 -12.65
N GLY A 23 -19.38 -8.43 -13.79
CA GLY A 23 -19.38 -9.88 -13.92
C GLY A 23 -18.62 -10.35 -15.14
N LEU A 24 -18.14 -11.59 -15.08
CA LEU A 24 -17.59 -12.28 -16.23
C LEU A 24 -18.73 -12.83 -17.08
N CYS A 25 -18.81 -12.37 -18.33
CA CYS A 25 -19.74 -12.92 -19.32
C CYS A 25 -19.17 -14.20 -19.93
N THR A 26 -19.96 -15.26 -19.88
CA THR A 26 -19.70 -16.54 -20.56
C THR A 26 -20.91 -16.92 -21.41
N LEU A 27 -20.72 -17.82 -22.38
CA LEU A 27 -21.82 -18.41 -23.14
C LEU A 27 -22.04 -19.84 -22.64
N ASN A 28 -23.29 -20.23 -22.39
CA ASN A 28 -23.64 -21.62 -22.08
C ASN A 28 -23.65 -22.48 -23.36
N GLU A 29 -23.90 -23.77 -23.21
CA GLU A 29 -23.98 -24.73 -24.32
C GLU A 29 -25.06 -24.38 -25.36
N GLN A 30 -26.06 -23.58 -24.97
CA GLN A 30 -27.15 -23.09 -25.80
C GLN A 30 -26.87 -21.71 -26.43
N ASN A 31 -25.65 -21.18 -26.32
CA ASN A 31 -25.24 -19.83 -26.76
C ASN A 31 -25.98 -18.67 -26.07
N GLU A 32 -26.53 -18.88 -24.88
CA GLU A 32 -27.10 -17.84 -24.04
C GLU A 32 -26.02 -17.23 -23.15
N LYS A 33 -26.14 -15.93 -22.86
CA LYS A 33 -25.20 -15.21 -22.01
C LYS A 33 -25.45 -15.54 -20.55
N LEU A 34 -24.42 -15.99 -19.86
CA LEU A 34 -24.40 -16.23 -18.44
C LEU A 34 -23.40 -15.28 -17.77
N CYS A 35 -23.86 -14.55 -16.76
CA CYS A 35 -23.02 -13.67 -15.97
C CYS A 35 -22.61 -14.33 -14.66
N SER A 36 -21.31 -14.41 -14.44
CA SER A 36 -20.73 -14.72 -13.13
C SER A 36 -20.33 -13.41 -12.46
N CYS A 37 -21.16 -12.91 -11.54
CA CYS A 37 -20.87 -11.66 -10.84
C CYS A 37 -19.59 -11.77 -10.03
N ILE A 38 -18.70 -10.81 -10.25
CA ILE A 38 -17.42 -10.73 -9.57
C ILE A 38 -17.69 -10.23 -8.17
N GLY A 39 -17.16 -10.94 -7.19
CA GLY A 39 -17.48 -10.72 -5.79
C GLY A 39 -18.99 -10.80 -5.58
N SER A 40 -19.49 -12.03 -5.41
CA SER A 40 -20.88 -12.33 -5.03
C SER A 40 -21.31 -11.74 -3.67
N LYS A 41 -20.53 -10.80 -3.12
CA LYS A 41 -20.82 -9.93 -1.97
C LYS A 41 -21.22 -8.51 -2.38
N TYR A 42 -20.92 -8.08 -3.61
CA TYR A 42 -21.21 -6.73 -4.13
C TYR A 42 -22.46 -6.73 -5.00
N PHE A 43 -22.53 -7.69 -5.94
CA PHE A 43 -23.56 -7.74 -6.97
C PHE A 43 -24.23 -9.11 -7.05
N GLN A 44 -25.53 -9.07 -7.35
CA GLN A 44 -26.35 -10.24 -7.63
C GLN A 44 -27.27 -10.02 -8.85
N GLY A 45 -28.09 -11.01 -9.15
CA GLY A 45 -29.01 -11.01 -10.28
C GLY A 45 -28.37 -11.53 -11.58
N ALA A 46 -29.21 -11.82 -12.57
CA ALA A 46 -28.79 -12.52 -13.80
C ALA A 46 -27.75 -11.76 -14.66
N ASN A 47 -27.60 -10.45 -14.45
CA ASN A 47 -26.68 -9.58 -15.17
C ASN A 47 -25.83 -8.70 -14.23
N CYS A 48 -25.76 -9.01 -12.93
CA CYS A 48 -24.99 -8.25 -11.94
C CYS A 48 -25.44 -6.78 -11.83
N SER A 49 -26.75 -6.52 -11.86
CA SER A 49 -27.32 -5.17 -11.68
C SER A 49 -27.71 -4.84 -10.26
N GLU A 50 -27.94 -5.86 -9.44
CA GLU A 50 -28.53 -5.69 -8.12
C GLU A 50 -27.42 -5.61 -7.08
N VAL A 51 -27.47 -4.60 -6.21
CA VAL A 51 -26.54 -4.47 -5.10
C VAL A 51 -26.97 -5.39 -3.97
N ILE A 52 -26.01 -6.09 -3.38
CA ILE A 52 -26.26 -6.92 -2.21
C ILE A 52 -26.41 -6.03 -0.97
N ASP A 53 -27.52 -6.21 -0.26
CA ASP A 53 -27.80 -5.52 1.00
C ASP A 53 -27.07 -6.23 2.15
N LEU A 54 -25.84 -5.78 2.43
CA LEU A 54 -25.04 -6.31 3.54
C LEU A 54 -25.67 -6.08 4.91
N CYS A 55 -26.55 -5.09 5.06
CA CYS A 55 -27.23 -4.83 6.33
C CYS A 55 -28.21 -5.96 6.70
N GLN A 56 -28.85 -6.58 5.71
CA GLN A 56 -29.75 -7.71 5.94
C GLN A 56 -29.01 -9.01 6.24
N ILE A 57 -27.79 -9.15 5.72
CA ILE A 57 -26.99 -10.37 5.87
C ILE A 57 -26.28 -10.39 7.22
N GLU A 58 -25.63 -9.29 7.61
CA GLU A 58 -24.69 -9.28 8.74
C GLU A 58 -25.26 -8.59 10.00
N SER A 59 -26.32 -7.78 9.86
CA SER A 59 -26.80 -6.86 10.92
C SER A 59 -25.63 -6.22 11.71
N PRO A 60 -24.74 -5.50 11.02
CA PRO A 60 -23.39 -5.24 11.54
C PRO A 60 -23.37 -4.19 12.66
N CYS A 61 -24.32 -3.25 12.64
CA CYS A 61 -24.29 -2.11 13.55
C CYS A 61 -24.67 -2.46 14.98
N LYS A 62 -23.81 -2.12 15.93
CA LYS A 62 -24.02 -2.24 17.37
C LYS A 62 -24.48 -0.92 17.98
N ASN A 63 -24.79 -0.95 19.27
CA ASN A 63 -25.06 0.22 20.10
C ASN A 63 -26.02 1.26 19.46
N GLY A 64 -27.17 0.79 18.97
CA GLY A 64 -28.21 1.65 18.39
C GLY A 64 -27.94 2.14 16.97
N GLY A 65 -26.82 1.73 16.36
CA GLY A 65 -26.46 2.12 14.99
C GLY A 65 -27.48 1.65 13.95
N ILE A 66 -27.83 2.55 13.04
CA ILE A 66 -28.71 2.28 11.89
C ILE A 66 -27.83 1.91 10.70
N CYS A 67 -27.97 0.67 10.24
CA CYS A 67 -27.27 0.22 9.06
C CYS A 67 -27.86 0.83 7.79
N LYS A 68 -26.98 1.33 6.92
CA LYS A 68 -27.33 1.70 5.55
C LYS A 68 -26.46 0.89 4.58
N PRO A 69 -27.08 0.10 3.67
CA PRO A 69 -26.31 -0.65 2.70
C PRO A 69 -25.71 0.31 1.69
N ILE A 70 -24.46 0.06 1.34
CA ILE A 70 -23.73 0.74 0.28
C ILE A 70 -23.25 -0.35 -0.66
N MET A 71 -22.97 -0.03 -1.92
CA MET A 71 -22.37 -1.01 -2.80
C MET A 71 -21.07 -1.56 -2.21
N GLY A 72 -21.07 -2.86 -1.92
CA GLY A 72 -19.90 -3.57 -1.40
C GLY A 72 -19.50 -3.32 0.02
N GLN A 73 -20.26 -2.49 0.73
CA GLN A 73 -19.94 -2.09 2.09
C GLN A 73 -21.22 -1.67 2.80
N PHE A 74 -21.10 -1.22 4.03
CA PHE A 74 -22.21 -0.61 4.74
C PHE A 74 -21.68 0.55 5.54
N ILE A 75 -22.60 1.33 6.08
CA ILE A 75 -22.28 2.37 7.03
C ILE A 75 -23.22 2.28 8.21
N CYS A 76 -22.65 2.32 9.42
CA CYS A 76 -23.42 2.38 10.65
C CYS A 76 -23.57 3.84 11.07
N LYS A 77 -24.78 4.37 10.92
CA LYS A 77 -25.10 5.75 11.28
C LYS A 77 -25.74 5.82 12.65
N ASN A 78 -25.63 6.98 13.29
CA ASN A 78 -26.31 7.28 14.56
C ASN A 78 -25.94 6.28 15.67
N CYS A 79 -24.65 5.97 15.80
CA CYS A 79 -24.16 5.24 16.98
C CYS A 79 -24.61 5.97 18.26
N ASN A 80 -24.93 5.23 19.32
CA ASN A 80 -25.19 5.83 20.63
C ASN A 80 -24.00 6.70 21.09
N PHE A 81 -24.28 7.73 21.89
CA PHE A 81 -23.26 8.63 22.42
C PHE A 81 -22.14 7.83 23.12
N GLY A 82 -20.88 8.15 22.80
CA GLY A 82 -19.71 7.43 23.30
C GLY A 82 -19.19 6.33 22.38
N PHE A 83 -19.95 5.91 21.36
CA PHE A 83 -19.58 4.81 20.46
C PHE A 83 -19.23 5.27 19.04
N GLY A 84 -18.33 4.54 18.39
CA GLY A 84 -17.87 4.80 17.02
C GLY A 84 -17.24 3.59 16.35
N GLY A 85 -16.48 3.83 15.27
CA GLY A 85 -15.90 2.79 14.43
C GLY A 85 -16.86 2.26 13.37
N LEU A 86 -16.37 1.37 12.50
CA LEU A 86 -17.15 0.79 11.40
C LEU A 86 -18.45 0.12 11.88
N TRP A 87 -18.45 -0.48 13.08
CA TRP A 87 -19.55 -1.29 13.61
C TRP A 87 -20.30 -0.61 14.78
N CYS A 88 -19.97 0.64 15.14
CA CYS A 88 -20.44 1.31 16.36
C CYS A 88 -20.12 0.55 17.66
N ASP A 89 -19.04 -0.24 17.71
CA ASP A 89 -18.67 -1.11 18.85
C ASP A 89 -17.50 -0.56 19.67
N LEU A 90 -16.84 0.50 19.21
CA LEU A 90 -15.71 1.10 19.91
C LEU A 90 -16.19 2.20 20.86
N GLU A 91 -15.77 2.16 22.13
CA GLU A 91 -16.01 3.21 23.13
C GLU A 91 -15.13 4.46 22.89
N VAL A 92 -15.10 4.93 21.65
CA VAL A 92 -14.35 6.11 21.22
C VAL A 92 -15.28 6.98 20.39
N ALA A 93 -15.95 7.93 21.06
CA ALA A 93 -16.68 8.97 20.37
C ALA A 93 -15.77 9.71 19.37
N ASN A 94 -16.29 9.99 18.17
CA ASN A 94 -15.69 10.91 17.20
C ASN A 94 -14.30 10.54 16.64
N ALA A 95 -13.83 9.28 16.69
CA ALA A 95 -12.53 8.90 16.10
C ALA A 95 -12.45 9.28 14.61
N PHE A 96 -13.47 8.91 13.84
CA PHE A 96 -13.93 9.52 12.59
C PHE A 96 -15.28 8.90 12.21
N GLU A 97 -16.09 9.64 11.47
CA GLU A 97 -17.41 9.18 11.06
C GLU A 97 -17.41 8.78 9.59
N ASN A 98 -18.02 7.63 9.31
CA ASN A 98 -18.54 7.32 7.99
C ASN A 98 -17.47 7.23 6.88
N MET A 99 -16.40 6.45 7.09
CA MET A 99 -15.40 6.17 6.05
C MET A 99 -15.97 5.23 4.96
N LEU A 100 -15.70 5.53 3.69
CA LEU A 100 -16.10 4.71 2.53
C LEU A 100 -14.97 4.59 1.51
N LEU A 101 -14.96 3.48 0.78
CA LEU A 101 -14.06 3.25 -0.35
C LEU A 101 -14.89 3.11 -1.65
N TYR A 102 -14.64 3.96 -2.63
CA TYR A 102 -15.25 3.89 -3.95
C TYR A 102 -14.21 3.61 -5.03
N PHE A 103 -14.51 2.63 -5.89
CA PHE A 103 -13.68 2.24 -7.04
C PHE A 103 -14.54 1.43 -8.02
N ASN A 104 -13.99 1.11 -9.19
CA ASN A 104 -14.64 0.16 -10.09
C ASN A 104 -14.11 -1.25 -9.74
N HIS A 105 -14.97 -2.23 -9.46
CA HIS A 105 -14.52 -3.58 -9.01
C HIS A 105 -13.90 -4.43 -10.12
N TYR A 106 -13.57 -3.79 -11.24
CA TYR A 106 -12.93 -4.39 -12.39
C TYR A 106 -11.83 -3.48 -12.94
N GLY A 107 -10.65 -4.06 -13.15
CA GLY A 107 -9.48 -3.42 -13.73
C GLY A 107 -8.85 -4.25 -14.85
N TYR A 108 -7.82 -3.69 -15.47
CA TYR A 108 -7.08 -4.37 -16.53
C TYR A 108 -5.60 -4.51 -16.17
N TYR A 109 -5.04 -5.63 -16.56
CA TYR A 109 -3.62 -5.93 -16.39
C TYR A 109 -2.73 -4.82 -16.97
N GLY A 110 -1.80 -4.30 -16.16
CA GLY A 110 -0.86 -3.25 -16.54
C GLY A 110 -1.49 -1.86 -16.73
N GLU A 111 -2.77 -1.68 -16.36
CA GLU A 111 -3.43 -0.37 -16.38
C GLU A 111 -3.60 0.20 -14.97
N LYS A 112 -3.45 1.52 -14.85
CA LYS A 112 -3.55 2.23 -13.57
C LYS A 112 -5.01 2.29 -13.12
N HIS A 113 -5.30 1.71 -11.96
CA HIS A 113 -6.58 1.76 -11.27
C HIS A 113 -6.58 2.88 -10.22
N LYS A 114 -7.75 3.48 -9.97
CA LYS A 114 -7.91 4.57 -8.99
C LYS A 114 -8.92 4.18 -7.93
N PHE A 115 -8.65 4.62 -6.71
CA PHE A 115 -9.47 4.39 -5.53
C PHE A 115 -9.76 5.72 -4.88
N LEU A 116 -11.00 5.92 -4.45
CA LEU A 116 -11.44 7.11 -3.73
C LEU A 116 -11.80 6.72 -2.31
N ILE A 117 -10.93 7.08 -1.38
CA ILE A 117 -11.20 6.95 0.05
C ILE A 117 -11.91 8.24 0.48
N MET A 118 -13.07 8.12 1.13
CA MET A 118 -13.88 9.25 1.57
C MET A 118 -14.18 9.16 3.05
N MET A 119 -14.30 10.31 3.70
CA MET A 119 -14.69 10.44 5.10
C MET A 119 -15.63 11.63 5.24
N GLU A 120 -16.75 11.46 5.94
CA GLU A 120 -17.67 12.57 6.19
C GLU A 120 -17.00 13.64 7.08
N ASN A 121 -16.26 13.18 8.10
CA ASN A 121 -15.42 14.00 8.98
C ASN A 121 -14.14 13.22 9.35
N LEU A 122 -13.00 13.90 9.45
CA LEU A 122 -11.72 13.30 9.86
C LEU A 122 -11.65 12.96 11.36
N GLY A 123 -12.63 13.42 12.14
CA GLY A 123 -12.73 13.12 13.57
C GLY A 123 -11.74 13.90 14.44
N GLU A 124 -11.60 13.45 15.68
CA GLU A 124 -10.89 14.14 16.76
C GLU A 124 -9.64 13.38 17.24
N ARG A 125 -9.13 12.45 16.43
CA ARG A 125 -7.93 11.65 16.75
C ARG A 125 -6.95 11.59 15.60
N SER A 126 -5.68 11.40 15.95
CA SER A 126 -4.67 10.99 14.98
C SER A 126 -4.90 9.52 14.61
N PHE A 127 -4.80 9.21 13.32
CA PHE A 127 -4.98 7.85 12.83
C PHE A 127 -4.00 7.53 11.71
N SER A 128 -3.68 6.26 11.56
CA SER A 128 -2.90 5.73 10.46
C SER A 128 -3.83 4.98 9.51
N LEU A 129 -3.70 5.24 8.22
CA LEU A 129 -4.43 4.57 7.16
C LEU A 129 -3.47 3.70 6.37
N GLU A 130 -3.87 2.46 6.11
CA GLU A 130 -3.16 1.55 5.23
C GLU A 130 -4.13 0.85 4.30
N PHE A 131 -3.78 0.84 3.03
CA PHE A 131 -4.55 0.21 1.98
C PHE A 131 -3.64 -0.73 1.19
N VAL A 132 -3.91 -2.02 1.27
CA VAL A 132 -3.04 -3.08 0.77
C VAL A 132 -3.83 -4.13 0.00
N ALA A 133 -3.12 -4.94 -0.79
CA ALA A 133 -3.58 -6.20 -1.34
C ALA A 133 -2.48 -7.25 -1.15
N ASP A 134 -2.75 -8.52 -1.48
CA ASP A 134 -1.86 -9.67 -1.23
C ASP A 134 -0.37 -9.38 -1.50
N ASN A 135 -0.04 -8.75 -2.62
CA ASN A 135 1.32 -8.34 -2.97
C ASN A 135 1.44 -6.85 -3.37
N TYR A 136 0.53 -5.99 -2.93
CA TYR A 136 0.54 -4.55 -3.23
C TYR A 136 0.38 -3.72 -1.96
N ALA A 137 1.22 -2.70 -1.79
CA ALA A 137 0.97 -1.62 -0.84
C ALA A 137 0.43 -0.43 -1.64
N ILE A 138 -0.89 -0.24 -1.62
CA ILE A 138 -1.58 0.74 -2.49
C ILE A 138 -1.44 2.15 -1.91
N GLU A 139 -1.61 2.29 -0.60
CA GLU A 139 -1.45 3.56 0.10
C GLU A 139 -1.14 3.36 1.59
N SER A 140 -0.35 4.26 2.18
CA SER A 140 -0.11 4.28 3.62
C SER A 140 0.31 5.67 4.08
N PHE A 141 -0.40 6.22 5.06
CA PHE A 141 -0.05 7.50 5.66
C PHE A 141 -0.66 7.70 7.05
N GLU A 142 -0.06 8.59 7.83
CA GLU A 142 -0.59 9.09 9.08
C GLU A 142 -1.37 10.40 8.86
N THR A 143 -2.50 10.54 9.54
CA THR A 143 -3.24 11.79 9.67
C THR A 143 -3.17 12.24 11.13
N LYS A 144 -2.49 13.36 11.39
CA LYS A 144 -2.41 13.96 12.73
C LYS A 144 -3.64 14.79 13.03
N LEU A 145 -4.05 14.86 14.30
CA LEU A 145 -5.16 15.68 14.74
C LEU A 145 -5.06 17.13 14.23
N GLY A 146 -6.11 17.59 13.55
CA GLY A 146 -6.19 18.95 12.99
C GLY A 146 -5.35 19.18 11.72
N LYS A 147 -4.65 18.15 11.21
CA LYS A 147 -3.88 18.20 9.97
C LYS A 147 -4.65 17.52 8.83
N THR A 148 -4.72 18.20 7.69
CA THR A 148 -5.48 17.74 6.52
C THR A 148 -4.62 17.54 5.28
N GLU A 149 -3.30 17.49 5.41
CA GLU A 149 -2.36 17.51 4.27
C GLU A 149 -2.57 16.36 3.28
N LYS A 150 -3.03 15.19 3.77
CA LYS A 150 -3.33 14.02 2.95
C LYS A 150 -4.77 14.01 2.41
N TRP A 151 -5.61 14.98 2.79
CA TRP A 151 -7.05 14.99 2.56
C TRP A 151 -7.50 16.26 1.84
N VAL A 152 -8.39 16.11 0.86
CA VAL A 152 -9.01 17.25 0.17
C VAL A 152 -10.47 17.35 0.59
N TYR A 153 -10.89 18.51 1.09
CA TYR A 153 -12.30 18.76 1.39
C TYR A 153 -13.07 19.16 0.12
N THR A 154 -14.30 18.65 -0.02
CA THR A 154 -15.24 19.09 -1.05
C THR A 154 -16.67 19.15 -0.53
N LYS A 155 -17.47 20.04 -1.12
CA LYS A 155 -18.93 20.11 -0.91
C LYS A 155 -19.72 19.25 -1.90
N ASP A 156 -19.04 18.63 -2.87
CA ASP A 156 -19.63 17.86 -3.97
C ASP A 156 -18.77 16.63 -4.29
N LEU A 157 -18.81 15.64 -3.39
CA LEU A 157 -18.26 14.30 -3.63
C LEU A 157 -18.86 13.63 -4.88
N PRO A 158 -20.16 13.75 -5.23
CA PRO A 158 -20.69 13.15 -6.44
C PRO A 158 -19.93 13.56 -7.70
N SER A 159 -19.56 14.84 -7.81
CA SER A 159 -18.76 15.31 -8.95
C SER A 159 -17.32 14.79 -8.95
N VAL A 160 -16.71 14.54 -7.79
CA VAL A 160 -15.37 13.92 -7.70
C VAL A 160 -15.42 12.48 -8.23
N ILE A 161 -16.38 11.69 -7.76
CA ILE A 161 -16.60 10.31 -8.19
C ILE A 161 -16.83 10.23 -9.71
N ARG A 162 -17.70 11.11 -10.24
CA ARG A 162 -17.98 11.17 -11.69
C ARG A 162 -16.73 11.48 -12.51
N LYS A 163 -15.88 12.41 -12.04
CA LYS A 163 -14.60 12.75 -12.69
C LYS A 163 -13.60 11.58 -12.67
N LEU A 164 -13.69 10.70 -11.68
CA LEU A 164 -12.87 9.48 -11.61
C LEU A 164 -13.41 8.35 -12.49
N GLY A 165 -14.60 8.50 -13.08
CA GLY A 165 -15.22 7.45 -13.90
C GLY A 165 -15.66 6.24 -13.07
N ILE A 166 -15.91 6.44 -11.77
CA ILE A 166 -16.48 5.40 -10.90
C ILE A 166 -17.98 5.34 -11.22
N ARG A 167 -18.44 4.16 -11.63
CA ARG A 167 -19.78 4.00 -12.23
C ARG A 167 -20.89 3.98 -11.20
N TYR A 168 -20.62 3.39 -10.04
CA TYR A 168 -21.63 3.10 -9.06
C TYR A 168 -21.44 3.91 -7.80
N TYR A 169 -22.32 4.89 -7.63
CA TYR A 169 -22.31 5.81 -6.49
C TYR A 169 -23.70 6.34 -6.16
N GLN A 170 -24.75 5.67 -6.64
CA GLN A 170 -26.11 6.06 -6.29
C GLN A 170 -26.32 5.87 -4.78
N ASP A 171 -27.23 6.66 -4.20
CA ASP A 171 -27.61 6.60 -2.78
C ASP A 171 -26.48 6.82 -1.78
N MET A 172 -25.55 7.73 -2.09
CA MET A 172 -24.47 8.08 -1.17
C MET A 172 -25.00 8.56 0.19
N PRO A 173 -24.40 8.09 1.29
CA PRO A 173 -24.87 8.41 2.63
C PRO A 173 -24.52 9.85 3.01
N TYR A 174 -23.53 10.46 2.36
CA TYR A 174 -23.16 11.86 2.48
C TYR A 174 -22.59 12.36 1.15
N THR A 175 -22.74 13.65 0.86
CA THR A 175 -22.36 14.27 -0.43
C THR A 175 -21.24 15.31 -0.30
N LYS A 176 -20.82 15.61 0.93
CA LYS A 176 -19.73 16.51 1.28
C LYS A 176 -18.83 15.83 2.29
N GLY A 177 -17.55 16.19 2.32
CA GLY A 177 -16.58 15.59 3.22
C GLY A 177 -15.16 15.69 2.68
N TYR A 178 -14.28 14.89 3.27
CA TYR A 178 -12.89 14.76 2.88
C TYR A 178 -12.70 13.55 1.97
N TYR A 179 -11.75 13.65 1.06
CA TYR A 179 -11.36 12.52 0.22
C TYR A 179 -9.86 12.46 -0.02
N HIS A 180 -9.39 11.26 -0.32
CA HIS A 180 -8.04 10.94 -0.75
C HIS A 180 -8.12 10.03 -1.99
N ILE A 181 -7.27 10.28 -2.98
CA ILE A 181 -7.22 9.48 -4.21
C ILE A 181 -5.95 8.64 -4.19
N ALA A 182 -6.11 7.34 -3.98
CA ALA A 182 -5.05 6.36 -4.13
C ALA A 182 -5.09 5.75 -5.54
N SER A 183 -3.98 5.13 -5.96
CA SER A 183 -3.92 4.48 -7.27
C SER A 183 -2.85 3.41 -7.35
N GLU A 184 -3.12 2.34 -8.08
CA GLU A 184 -2.19 1.21 -8.26
C GLU A 184 -2.30 0.63 -9.68
N THR A 185 -1.21 0.07 -10.20
CA THR A 185 -1.19 -0.71 -11.43
C THR A 185 -1.01 -2.19 -11.09
N PHE A 186 -2.02 -3.01 -11.42
CA PHE A 186 -2.01 -4.43 -11.11
C PHE A 186 -1.34 -5.24 -12.22
N TRP A 187 -0.45 -6.12 -11.81
CA TRP A 187 0.35 -7.04 -12.64
C TRP A 187 0.06 -8.51 -12.33
N ASP A 188 -1.01 -8.77 -11.60
CA ASP A 188 -1.56 -10.10 -11.36
C ASP A 188 -2.95 -10.17 -12.00
N LEU A 189 -3.27 -11.30 -12.60
CA LEU A 189 -4.59 -11.57 -13.16
C LEU A 189 -5.48 -12.26 -12.14
N GLY A 190 -6.79 -12.08 -12.29
CA GLY A 190 -7.78 -12.73 -11.44
C GLY A 190 -8.26 -11.82 -10.31
N GLN A 191 -8.92 -12.42 -9.33
CA GLN A 191 -9.51 -11.70 -8.21
C GLN A 191 -8.44 -11.44 -7.15
N LEU A 192 -8.32 -10.18 -6.73
CA LEU A 192 -7.41 -9.74 -5.67
C LEU A 192 -8.24 -9.24 -4.50
N ALA A 193 -7.84 -9.64 -3.28
CA ALA A 193 -8.38 -9.11 -2.05
C ALA A 193 -7.69 -7.78 -1.71
N LEU A 194 -8.49 -6.74 -1.45
CA LEU A 194 -8.03 -5.42 -1.01
C LEU A 194 -8.42 -5.23 0.44
N THR A 195 -7.51 -4.77 1.29
CA THR A 195 -7.79 -4.48 2.70
C THR A 195 -7.51 -3.01 2.97
N LEU A 196 -8.55 -2.28 3.37
CA LEU A 196 -8.43 -0.91 3.88
C LEU A 196 -8.57 -0.96 5.39
N ARG A 197 -7.55 -0.47 6.10
CA ARG A 197 -7.54 -0.41 7.55
C ARG A 197 -7.13 0.96 8.04
N CYS A 198 -7.75 1.35 9.14
CA CYS A 198 -7.49 2.60 9.83
C CYS A 198 -7.45 2.32 11.33
N TYR A 199 -6.41 2.78 12.00
CA TYR A 199 -6.17 2.51 13.41
C TYR A 199 -5.55 3.70 14.12
N ASP A 200 -5.70 3.73 15.44
CA ASP A 200 -5.13 4.75 16.31
C ASP A 200 -3.60 4.72 16.22
N THR A 201 -2.98 5.84 15.85
CA THR A 201 -1.53 5.93 15.66
C THR A 201 -0.77 5.71 16.97
N GLU A 202 -1.32 6.11 18.11
CA GLU A 202 -0.62 6.04 19.41
C GLU A 202 -0.59 4.60 19.93
N THR A 203 -1.71 3.89 19.82
CA THR A 203 -1.83 2.53 20.38
C THR A 203 -1.45 1.44 19.38
N ALA A 204 -1.58 1.70 18.07
CA ALA A 204 -1.39 0.74 16.98
C ALA A 204 -2.21 -0.57 17.11
N ALA A 205 -3.17 -0.64 18.04
CA ALA A 205 -3.93 -1.84 18.35
C ALA A 205 -5.44 -1.64 18.20
N LEU A 206 -5.91 -0.40 18.22
CA LEU A 206 -7.32 -0.07 18.09
C LEU A 206 -7.67 0.26 16.63
N PHE A 207 -8.26 -0.70 15.92
CA PHE A 207 -8.76 -0.52 14.56
C PHE A 207 -10.11 0.17 14.58
N PHE A 208 -10.16 1.39 14.04
CA PHE A 208 -11.40 2.16 13.87
C PHE A 208 -12.19 1.71 12.65
N TYR A 209 -11.47 1.28 11.61
CA TYR A 209 -12.04 0.77 10.38
C TYR A 209 -11.16 -0.35 9.87
N GLN A 210 -11.78 -1.47 9.50
CA GLN A 210 -11.11 -2.52 8.75
C GLN A 210 -12.17 -3.17 7.88
N ASN A 211 -11.97 -3.09 6.57
CA ASN A 211 -12.86 -3.75 5.62
C ASN A 211 -12.07 -4.36 4.47
N GLN A 212 -12.58 -5.47 3.96
CA GLN A 212 -11.99 -6.21 2.87
C GLN A 212 -12.90 -6.12 1.64
N PHE A 213 -12.29 -5.81 0.51
CA PHE A 213 -12.93 -5.67 -0.78
C PHE A 213 -12.31 -6.63 -1.80
N ASP A 214 -12.96 -6.80 -2.95
CA ASP A 214 -12.44 -7.57 -4.07
C ASP A 214 -12.39 -6.71 -5.33
N ILE A 215 -11.37 -6.97 -6.16
CA ILE A 215 -11.24 -6.43 -7.52
C ILE A 215 -10.86 -7.55 -8.48
N LEU A 216 -11.48 -7.60 -9.67
CA LEU A 216 -11.04 -8.49 -10.74
C LEU A 216 -10.11 -7.74 -11.70
N ILE A 217 -8.91 -8.28 -11.90
CA ILE A 217 -7.97 -7.81 -12.92
C ILE A 217 -8.02 -8.73 -14.13
N ALA A 218 -8.48 -8.20 -15.25
CA ALA A 218 -8.69 -8.96 -16.46
C ALA A 218 -7.66 -8.64 -17.55
N GLN A 219 -7.57 -9.58 -18.48
CA GLN A 219 -6.73 -9.49 -19.66
C GLN A 219 -7.57 -8.95 -20.84
N ARG A 220 -7.27 -7.74 -21.34
CA ARG A 220 -8.01 -7.13 -22.46
C ARG A 220 -7.18 -6.88 -23.72
N LYS A 221 -5.95 -6.36 -23.55
CA LYS A 221 -5.07 -5.95 -24.66
C LYS A 221 -3.85 -6.83 -24.84
N VAL A 222 -3.61 -7.71 -23.88
CA VAL A 222 -2.41 -8.54 -23.84
C VAL A 222 -2.81 -9.94 -24.30
N SER A 223 -2.02 -10.57 -25.18
CA SER A 223 -2.30 -11.93 -25.67
C SER A 223 -1.82 -13.01 -24.70
N CYS A 224 -0.77 -12.72 -23.95
CA CYS A 224 -0.26 -13.58 -22.90
C CYS A 224 0.39 -12.76 -21.79
N VAL A 225 0.14 -13.16 -20.55
CA VAL A 225 0.78 -12.61 -19.35
C VAL A 225 1.82 -13.62 -18.81
N PRO A 226 3.09 -13.23 -18.64
CA PRO A 226 4.11 -14.06 -18.01
C PRO A 226 3.95 -14.01 -16.49
N GLU A 227 4.18 -15.16 -15.84
CA GLU A 227 4.02 -15.32 -14.40
C GLU A 227 5.40 -15.42 -13.74
N LEU A 228 5.73 -14.42 -12.92
CA LEU A 228 6.91 -14.40 -12.07
C LEU A 228 6.53 -13.98 -10.65
N TYR A 229 7.19 -14.56 -9.65
CA TYR A 229 6.91 -14.28 -8.26
C TYR A 229 8.15 -14.48 -7.39
N PHE A 230 8.14 -13.84 -6.22
CA PHE A 230 9.04 -14.15 -5.12
C PHE A 230 8.41 -15.20 -4.22
N ILE A 231 9.20 -16.17 -3.75
CA ILE A 231 8.73 -17.17 -2.77
C ILE A 231 8.39 -16.50 -1.42
N HIS A 232 9.16 -15.47 -1.05
CA HIS A 232 9.08 -14.78 0.23
C HIS A 232 8.98 -13.28 0.03
N GLY A 233 8.46 -12.58 1.05
CA GLY A 233 8.36 -11.12 1.06
C GLY A 233 7.34 -10.55 0.07
N ALA A 234 6.43 -11.36 -0.49
CA ALA A 234 5.38 -10.84 -1.36
C ALA A 234 4.36 -9.97 -0.59
N ASN A 235 4.08 -10.31 0.68
CA ASN A 235 3.10 -9.61 1.51
C ASN A 235 3.69 -8.31 2.09
N PRO A 236 3.11 -7.13 1.82
CA PRO A 236 3.59 -5.86 2.37
C PRO A 236 3.49 -5.76 3.90
N LEU A 237 2.59 -6.52 4.51
CA LEU A 237 2.42 -6.54 5.97
C LEU A 237 3.40 -7.47 6.68
N GLU A 238 4.07 -8.35 5.92
CA GLU A 238 5.06 -9.30 6.43
C GLU A 238 6.36 -9.18 5.60
N PRO A 239 7.03 -8.01 5.65
CA PRO A 239 8.22 -7.78 4.88
C PRO A 239 9.37 -8.68 5.34
N LEU A 240 10.23 -9.08 4.40
CA LEU A 240 11.42 -9.87 4.71
C LEU A 240 12.42 -9.02 5.50
N MET A 241 12.77 -9.45 6.71
CA MET A 241 13.82 -8.80 7.49
C MET A 241 15.18 -9.04 6.87
N VAL A 242 15.93 -7.96 6.58
CA VAL A 242 17.25 -8.04 5.94
C VAL A 242 18.32 -7.38 6.78
N ASP A 243 19.45 -8.06 6.92
CA ASP A 243 20.65 -7.52 7.54
C ASP A 243 21.55 -6.91 6.47
N ILE A 244 21.70 -5.59 6.50
CA ILE A 244 22.52 -4.85 5.54
C ILE A 244 24.02 -5.16 5.65
N ALA A 245 24.52 -5.71 6.76
CA ALA A 245 25.93 -6.09 6.87
C ALA A 245 26.28 -7.35 6.06
N ASN A 246 25.28 -8.08 5.57
CA ASN A 246 25.45 -9.30 4.80
C ASN A 246 25.20 -9.09 3.30
N TYR A 247 25.61 -10.08 2.51
CA TYR A 247 25.12 -10.19 1.13
C TYR A 247 23.64 -10.55 1.15
N ASN A 248 22.84 -9.79 0.40
CA ASN A 248 21.41 -10.01 0.31
C ASN A 248 21.08 -10.42 -1.14
N ASN A 249 20.49 -11.59 -1.30
CA ASN A 249 20.16 -12.18 -2.60
C ASN A 249 18.64 -12.25 -2.75
N PHE A 250 18.12 -11.71 -3.85
CA PHE A 250 16.69 -11.75 -4.17
C PHE A 250 16.51 -12.50 -5.47
N GLU A 251 15.83 -13.64 -5.41
CA GLU A 251 15.60 -14.52 -6.54
C GLU A 251 14.12 -14.57 -6.89
N ILE A 252 13.82 -14.46 -8.18
CA ILE A 252 12.47 -14.66 -8.70
C ILE A 252 12.32 -16.03 -9.37
N ILE A 253 11.15 -16.63 -9.21
CA ILE A 253 10.76 -17.81 -9.96
C ILE A 253 9.97 -17.38 -11.19
N LEU A 254 10.40 -17.83 -12.36
CA LEU A 254 9.66 -17.69 -13.61
C LEU A 254 8.83 -18.94 -13.86
N LYS A 255 7.53 -18.85 -13.60
CA LYS A 255 6.59 -19.98 -13.73
C LYS A 255 6.10 -20.15 -15.17
N LYS A 256 5.88 -19.05 -15.87
CA LYS A 256 5.30 -19.05 -17.21
C LYS A 256 5.93 -17.97 -18.09
N ARG A 257 6.33 -18.36 -19.29
CA ARG A 257 6.73 -17.48 -20.39
C ARG A 257 5.61 -17.38 -21.41
N CYS A 258 5.64 -16.32 -22.20
CA CYS A 258 4.68 -16.14 -23.28
C CYS A 258 5.14 -16.68 -24.62
N PHE A 259 6.44 -16.69 -24.89
CA PHE A 259 7.00 -17.17 -26.14
C PHE A 259 8.14 -18.14 -25.90
N GLU A 260 8.15 -19.23 -26.66
CA GLU A 260 9.29 -20.16 -26.67
C GLU A 260 10.51 -19.46 -27.27
N ASN A 261 11.69 -19.64 -26.66
CA ASN A 261 12.96 -19.03 -27.08
C ASN A 261 12.91 -17.49 -27.17
N SER A 262 12.12 -16.83 -26.33
CA SER A 262 12.12 -15.37 -26.19
C SER A 262 13.40 -14.84 -25.54
N ALA A 263 13.82 -13.64 -25.94
CA ALA A 263 14.79 -12.87 -25.15
C ALA A 263 14.07 -12.23 -23.93
N THR A 264 14.57 -12.52 -22.73
CA THR A 264 14.03 -12.01 -21.46
C THR A 264 15.03 -11.08 -20.79
N HIS A 265 14.59 -9.88 -20.39
CA HIS A 265 15.38 -8.93 -19.62
C HIS A 265 14.64 -8.58 -18.33
N TYR A 266 15.38 -8.47 -17.24
CA TYR A 266 14.87 -8.15 -15.90
C TYR A 266 15.47 -6.83 -15.45
N GLN A 267 14.63 -5.84 -15.18
CA GLN A 267 15.05 -4.56 -14.61
C GLN A 267 14.72 -4.54 -13.12
N TRP A 268 15.74 -4.28 -12.30
CA TRP A 268 15.63 -4.30 -10.85
C TRP A 268 15.72 -2.90 -10.27
N SER A 269 14.80 -2.56 -9.39
CA SER A 269 14.78 -1.25 -8.73
C SER A 269 14.23 -1.37 -7.31
N VAL A 270 14.59 -0.41 -6.46
CA VAL A 270 14.05 -0.30 -5.10
C VAL A 270 13.22 0.96 -5.01
N PHE A 271 12.04 0.84 -4.43
CA PHE A 271 11.14 1.95 -4.14
C PHE A 271 10.82 2.00 -2.65
N ASN A 272 10.20 3.09 -2.20
CA ASN A 272 9.48 3.07 -0.93
C ASN A 272 8.35 2.01 -0.99
N SER A 273 7.75 1.69 0.16
CA SER A 273 6.76 0.61 0.27
C SER A 273 5.62 0.73 -0.75
N ILE A 274 5.05 1.91 -0.95
CA ILE A 274 3.93 2.11 -1.90
C ILE A 274 4.35 2.38 -3.35
N GLY A 275 5.64 2.30 -3.67
CA GLY A 275 6.15 2.46 -5.04
C GLY A 275 6.14 3.89 -5.60
N SER A 276 5.84 4.92 -4.80
CA SER A 276 5.76 6.31 -5.26
C SER A 276 7.12 7.00 -5.44
N VAL A 277 8.16 6.54 -4.73
CA VAL A 277 9.51 7.09 -4.78
C VAL A 277 10.51 5.99 -5.11
N LYS A 278 11.23 6.13 -6.23
CA LYS A 278 12.35 5.23 -6.58
C LYS A 278 13.60 5.63 -5.79
N LEU A 279 14.07 4.72 -4.95
CA LEU A 279 15.25 4.89 -4.09
C LEU A 279 16.53 4.47 -4.81
N HIS A 280 16.46 3.42 -5.63
CA HIS A 280 17.63 2.90 -6.35
C HIS A 280 17.25 2.17 -7.63
N ASP A 281 18.16 2.15 -8.61
CA ASP A 281 18.04 1.39 -9.86
C ASP A 281 19.29 0.53 -10.02
N PHE A 282 19.12 -0.79 -9.96
CA PHE A 282 20.21 -1.76 -10.15
C PHE A 282 20.46 -2.08 -11.63
N GLY A 283 19.64 -1.55 -12.53
CA GLY A 283 19.76 -1.74 -13.97
C GLY A 283 19.12 -3.03 -14.46
N SER A 284 19.47 -3.39 -15.70
CA SER A 284 18.93 -4.57 -16.40
C SER A 284 19.92 -5.73 -16.43
N THR A 285 19.40 -6.93 -16.24
CA THR A 285 20.15 -8.19 -16.27
C THR A 285 19.31 -9.28 -16.96
N ASN A 286 19.97 -10.34 -17.40
CA ASN A 286 19.30 -11.55 -17.90
C ASN A 286 19.17 -12.63 -16.82
N GLU A 287 19.71 -12.38 -15.63
CA GLU A 287 19.64 -13.27 -14.48
C GLU A 287 18.35 -13.05 -13.68
N LEU A 288 17.84 -14.13 -13.10
CA LEU A 288 16.67 -14.16 -12.21
C LEU A 288 17.01 -13.79 -10.76
N ILE A 289 18.28 -13.51 -10.48
CA ILE A 289 18.79 -13.22 -9.15
C ILE A 289 19.44 -11.83 -9.11
N LEU A 290 19.08 -11.05 -8.11
CA LEU A 290 19.74 -9.81 -7.75
C LEU A 290 20.61 -10.05 -6.52
N LYS A 291 21.94 -9.91 -6.68
CA LYS A 291 22.90 -10.03 -5.58
C LYS A 291 23.35 -8.64 -5.13
N ILE A 292 23.05 -8.29 -3.89
CA ILE A 292 23.37 -6.98 -3.33
C ILE A 292 24.48 -7.13 -2.30
N LYS A 293 25.54 -6.34 -2.48
CA LYS A 293 26.68 -6.29 -1.55
C LYS A 293 26.26 -5.67 -0.20
N PRO A 294 26.99 -5.98 0.89
CA PRO A 294 26.80 -5.32 2.17
C PRO A 294 26.73 -3.80 2.07
N TYR A 295 25.92 -3.19 2.93
CA TYR A 295 25.72 -1.75 3.11
C TYR A 295 25.16 -1.00 1.90
N LYS A 296 24.68 -1.71 0.86
CA LYS A 296 24.08 -1.11 -0.35
C LYS A 296 22.56 -0.98 -0.33
N LEU A 297 21.90 -1.50 0.70
CA LEU A 297 20.45 -1.40 0.91
C LEU A 297 20.04 -0.26 1.86
N TRP A 298 21.00 0.53 2.35
CA TRP A 298 20.73 1.65 3.22
C TRP A 298 20.55 2.94 2.40
N PHE A 299 19.31 3.41 2.28
CA PHE A 299 18.95 4.51 1.36
C PHE A 299 18.71 5.87 2.03
N ASN A 300 18.92 6.00 3.36
CA ASN A 300 18.66 7.23 4.13
C ASN A 300 17.25 7.84 3.87
N TYR A 301 16.26 7.00 3.56
CA TYR A 301 14.90 7.44 3.29
C TYR A 301 14.12 7.58 4.60
N HIS A 302 13.64 8.80 4.88
CA HIS A 302 12.90 9.17 6.09
C HIS A 302 11.41 9.42 5.79
N GLY A 303 10.82 8.69 4.83
CA GLY A 303 9.41 8.86 4.50
C GLY A 303 8.48 8.32 5.58
N GLU A 304 7.31 8.93 5.71
CA GLU A 304 6.23 8.55 6.63
C GLU A 304 5.48 7.27 6.23
N VAL A 305 5.88 6.64 5.13
CA VAL A 305 5.16 5.52 4.52
C VAL A 305 5.86 4.24 4.95
N MET A 306 5.11 3.29 5.53
CA MET A 306 5.53 1.95 6.01
C MET A 306 7.06 1.72 6.02
N SER A 307 7.65 1.47 7.19
CA SER A 307 9.11 1.33 7.43
C SER A 307 9.86 0.24 6.63
N SER A 308 9.23 -0.36 5.61
CA SER A 308 9.80 -1.26 4.61
C SER A 308 10.18 -0.55 3.29
N TYR A 309 10.80 -1.30 2.39
CA TYR A 309 11.03 -0.93 0.99
C TYR A 309 10.44 -2.01 0.08
N SER A 310 10.16 -1.65 -1.17
CA SER A 310 9.74 -2.61 -2.20
C SER A 310 10.86 -2.80 -3.22
N ILE A 311 11.39 -4.02 -3.31
CA ILE A 311 12.25 -4.46 -4.41
C ILE A 311 11.34 -4.89 -5.54
N VAL A 312 11.40 -4.17 -6.64
CA VAL A 312 10.56 -4.38 -7.81
C VAL A 312 11.42 -4.93 -8.94
N VAL A 313 10.95 -6.00 -9.56
CA VAL A 313 11.51 -6.51 -10.80
C VAL A 313 10.48 -6.39 -11.91
N LYS A 314 10.87 -5.72 -12.98
CA LYS A 314 10.11 -5.66 -14.23
C LYS A 314 10.72 -6.61 -15.25
N MET A 315 9.94 -7.59 -15.69
CA MET A 315 10.30 -8.50 -16.76
C MET A 315 9.83 -7.94 -18.10
N LEU A 316 10.71 -8.01 -19.10
CA LEU A 316 10.40 -7.68 -20.48
C LEU A 316 10.77 -8.85 -21.39
N GLU A 317 9.78 -9.41 -22.07
CA GLU A 317 9.90 -10.56 -22.96
C GLU A 317 9.72 -10.12 -24.41
N LYS A 318 10.66 -10.46 -25.30
CA LYS A 318 10.60 -10.13 -26.74
C LYS A 318 10.76 -11.37 -27.60
N HIS A 319 9.88 -11.53 -28.58
CA HIS A 319 9.99 -12.56 -29.60
C HIS A 319 9.30 -12.14 -30.90
N GLY A 320 10.01 -12.18 -32.04
CA GLY A 320 9.42 -11.95 -33.37
C GLY A 320 8.60 -10.67 -33.51
N GLY A 321 9.04 -9.56 -32.89
CA GLY A 321 8.32 -8.28 -32.88
C GLY A 321 7.19 -8.16 -31.85
N LYS A 322 6.76 -9.26 -31.22
CA LYS A 322 5.83 -9.27 -30.09
C LYS A 322 6.58 -8.96 -28.79
N ARG A 323 5.87 -8.33 -27.85
CA ARG A 323 6.38 -8.00 -26.52
C ARG A 323 5.38 -8.42 -25.46
N SER A 324 5.89 -8.89 -24.33
CA SER A 324 5.11 -9.05 -23.11
C SER A 324 5.88 -8.49 -21.93
N GLU A 325 5.15 -7.99 -20.95
CA GLU A 325 5.71 -7.35 -19.76
C GLU A 325 4.97 -7.86 -18.53
N SER A 326 5.71 -8.02 -17.44
CA SER A 326 5.16 -8.35 -16.14
C SER A 326 6.03 -7.77 -15.03
N GLN A 327 5.47 -7.65 -13.84
CA GLN A 327 6.14 -7.05 -12.70
C GLN A 327 5.77 -7.82 -11.45
N THR A 328 6.75 -8.05 -10.59
CA THR A 328 6.52 -8.57 -9.24
C THR A 328 7.40 -7.82 -8.25
N ARG A 329 7.11 -7.96 -6.96
CA ARG A 329 7.77 -7.20 -5.90
C ARG A 329 7.97 -8.03 -4.64
N CYS A 330 9.02 -7.68 -3.90
CA CYS A 330 9.35 -8.20 -2.60
C CYS A 330 9.49 -7.03 -1.63
N PHE A 331 8.73 -7.04 -0.55
CA PHE A 331 8.84 -6.09 0.54
C PHE A 331 9.94 -6.54 1.51
N ILE A 332 10.79 -5.59 1.89
CA ILE A 332 11.91 -5.83 2.80
C ILE A 332 11.88 -4.82 3.94
N PHE A 333 12.26 -5.26 5.13
CA PHE A 333 12.50 -4.39 6.27
C PHE A 333 13.99 -4.43 6.60
N VAL A 334 14.67 -3.30 6.45
CA VAL A 334 16.09 -3.19 6.75
C VAL A 334 16.27 -3.07 8.25
N LEU A 335 16.94 -4.06 8.85
CA LEU A 335 17.21 -4.05 10.28
C LEU A 335 18.10 -2.84 10.63
N PRO A 336 17.69 -2.00 11.59
CA PRO A 336 18.48 -0.86 12.01
C PRO A 336 19.80 -1.35 12.60
N LYS A 337 20.86 -0.60 12.33
CA LYS A 337 22.17 -0.83 12.94
C LYS A 337 22.43 0.26 13.99
N PRO A 338 23.12 -0.08 15.08
CA PRO A 338 23.38 0.90 16.13
C PRO A 338 24.33 1.99 15.63
N VAL A 339 24.17 3.17 16.20
CA VAL A 339 25.19 4.23 16.16
C VAL A 339 25.84 4.27 17.53
N THR A 340 27.16 4.14 17.61
CA THR A 340 27.90 4.15 18.88
C THR A 340 28.78 5.40 18.93
N ALA A 341 28.57 6.23 19.95
CA ALA A 341 29.46 7.33 20.26
C ALA A 341 30.59 6.85 21.18
N VAL A 342 31.84 7.05 20.75
CA VAL A 342 33.03 6.72 21.52
C VAL A 342 33.90 7.97 21.62
N ILE A 343 33.88 8.59 22.79
CA ILE A 343 34.72 9.75 23.10
C ILE A 343 36.00 9.25 23.78
N LYS A 344 37.14 9.54 23.18
CA LYS A 344 38.45 9.22 23.76
C LYS A 344 38.56 9.90 25.12
N GLY A 345 38.93 9.12 26.14
CA GLY A 345 39.03 9.58 27.53
C GLY A 345 37.70 9.67 28.29
N GLY A 346 36.60 9.16 27.72
CA GLY A 346 35.32 9.00 28.40
C GLY A 346 34.29 10.06 28.05
N ASN A 347 33.07 9.85 28.54
CA ASN A 347 31.89 10.68 28.24
C ASN A 347 31.77 11.90 29.17
N TYR A 348 32.61 11.98 30.21
CA TYR A 348 32.63 13.07 31.19
C TYR A 348 34.06 13.55 31.38
N ARG A 349 34.22 14.87 31.53
CA ARG A 349 35.50 15.50 31.86
C ARG A 349 35.28 16.66 32.80
N GLU A 350 36.09 16.72 33.84
CA GLU A 350 36.27 17.91 34.67
C GLU A 350 37.37 18.78 34.06
N ILE A 351 37.09 20.06 33.88
CA ILE A 351 37.99 21.02 33.24
C ILE A 351 38.03 22.32 34.05
N GLY A 352 39.19 22.97 34.11
CA GLY A 352 39.32 24.29 34.71
C GLY A 352 38.65 25.39 33.86
N ILE A 353 38.25 26.49 34.51
CA ILE A 353 37.48 27.62 33.90
C ILE A 353 38.18 28.27 32.68
N ASN A 354 39.50 28.10 32.52
CA ASN A 354 40.29 28.62 31.38
C ASN A 354 41.15 27.53 30.72
N GLN A 355 40.74 26.27 30.84
CA GLN A 355 41.48 25.15 30.26
C GLN A 355 40.88 24.78 28.92
N ASP A 356 41.68 24.89 27.86
CA ASP A 356 41.34 24.32 26.56
C ASP A 356 41.28 22.80 26.67
N PHE A 357 40.24 22.21 26.09
CA PHE A 357 40.09 20.77 25.97
C PHE A 357 39.59 20.39 24.58
N THR A 358 39.82 19.14 24.20
CA THR A 358 39.36 18.60 22.92
C THR A 358 38.66 17.28 23.17
N LEU A 359 37.47 17.13 22.60
CA LEU A 359 36.74 15.87 22.57
C LEU A 359 37.04 15.17 21.26
N ASP A 360 37.79 14.08 21.33
CA ASP A 360 38.09 13.23 20.17
C ASP A 360 37.07 12.11 20.11
N ALA A 361 36.10 12.23 19.20
CA ALA A 361 35.06 11.25 18.95
C ALA A 361 35.32 10.41 17.69
N SER A 362 36.56 10.40 17.18
CA SER A 362 36.92 9.73 15.91
C SER A 362 36.70 8.21 15.90
N TYR A 363 36.56 7.59 17.07
CA TYR A 363 36.27 6.15 17.23
C TYR A 363 34.77 5.82 17.19
N SER A 364 33.91 6.84 17.16
CA SER A 364 32.47 6.62 17.04
C SER A 364 32.11 6.11 15.65
N ARG A 365 30.98 5.42 15.55
CA ARG A 365 30.63 4.67 14.35
C ARG A 365 29.14 4.50 14.18
N ASP A 366 28.68 4.75 12.96
CA ASP A 366 27.41 4.24 12.44
C ASP A 366 27.65 2.85 11.82
N PHE A 367 27.08 1.82 12.45
CA PHE A 367 27.20 0.44 11.95
C PHE A 367 26.31 0.15 10.74
N ALA A 368 25.47 1.11 10.30
CA ALA A 368 24.75 1.03 9.03
C ALA A 368 25.63 1.36 7.82
N LEU A 369 26.79 1.98 8.04
CA LEU A 369 27.74 2.33 6.99
C LEU A 369 28.81 1.24 6.82
N ASP A 370 29.38 1.21 5.61
CA ASP A 370 30.54 0.36 5.31
C ASP A 370 31.69 0.66 6.29
N PRO A 371 32.47 -0.33 6.74
CA PRO A 371 33.59 -0.12 7.66
C PRO A 371 34.65 0.87 7.21
N THR A 372 34.76 1.11 5.90
CA THR A 372 35.71 2.04 5.29
C THR A 372 35.07 3.38 4.94
N ALA A 373 33.76 3.54 5.15
CA ALA A 373 33.05 4.78 4.89
C ALA A 373 33.41 5.86 5.90
N TRP A 374 33.50 7.09 5.40
CA TRP A 374 33.64 8.27 6.24
C TRP A 374 32.46 8.38 7.20
N GLN A 375 32.74 8.59 8.48
CA GLN A 375 31.74 8.72 9.54
C GLN A 375 31.44 10.20 9.75
N ASP A 376 30.33 10.68 9.21
CA ASP A 376 29.87 12.07 9.38
C ASP A 376 28.80 12.14 10.48
N LEU A 377 29.24 11.97 11.72
CA LEU A 377 28.38 11.93 12.90
C LEU A 377 28.30 13.32 13.54
N LEU A 378 27.08 13.79 13.80
CA LEU A 378 26.84 15.00 14.58
C LEU A 378 26.82 14.67 16.07
N TYR A 379 27.74 15.25 16.82
CA TYR A 379 27.81 15.08 18.27
C TYR A 379 27.18 16.28 18.97
N ARG A 380 26.28 16.00 19.92
CA ARG A 380 25.72 17.01 20.82
C ARG A 380 26.33 16.85 22.21
N TRP A 381 26.74 17.96 22.81
CA TRP A 381 27.33 17.96 24.14
C TRP A 381 26.84 19.14 24.98
N ASP A 382 26.76 18.90 26.28
CA ASP A 382 26.32 19.83 27.31
C ASP A 382 27.44 20.07 28.31
N CYS A 383 27.42 21.24 28.93
CA CYS A 383 28.31 21.58 30.03
C CYS A 383 27.46 21.88 31.28
N VAL A 384 27.88 21.36 32.44
CA VAL A 384 27.26 21.66 33.75
C VAL A 384 28.35 22.14 34.73
N SER A 385 28.11 23.25 35.44
CA SER A 385 29.02 23.77 36.48
C SER A 385 28.74 23.05 37.81
N GLU A 386 29.78 22.56 38.48
CA GLU A 386 29.65 21.85 39.77
C GLU A 386 29.07 22.72 40.89
N ASP A 387 29.31 24.02 40.80
CA ASP A 387 28.91 25.05 41.77
C ASP A 387 27.39 25.33 41.74
N ASN A 388 26.64 24.73 40.81
CA ASN A 388 25.23 25.02 40.51
C ASN A 388 24.91 26.52 40.27
N SER A 389 25.94 27.33 40.01
CA SER A 389 25.78 28.72 39.62
C SER A 389 25.57 28.83 38.10
N ILE A 390 24.79 29.83 37.67
CA ILE A 390 24.61 30.11 36.23
C ILE A 390 25.96 30.62 35.69
N SER A 391 26.76 29.69 35.16
CA SER A 391 28.05 30.00 34.56
C SER A 391 27.83 30.59 33.16
N VAL A 392 28.44 31.75 32.89
CA VAL A 392 28.41 32.38 31.56
C VAL A 392 29.12 31.51 30.51
N TYR A 393 30.03 30.64 30.97
CA TYR A 393 30.89 29.79 30.14
C TYR A 393 30.26 28.44 29.78
N CYS A 394 29.34 27.95 30.61
CA CYS A 394 28.86 26.58 30.58
C CYS A 394 27.35 26.58 30.30
N LYS A 395 26.94 26.04 29.15
CA LYS A 395 25.55 26.06 28.67
C LYS A 395 25.14 24.67 28.20
N ASN A 396 23.83 24.45 28.10
CA ASN A 396 23.32 23.29 27.38
C ASN A 396 23.45 23.50 25.87
N ASN A 397 23.63 22.40 25.14
CA ASN A 397 23.74 22.30 23.69
C ASN A 397 24.88 23.17 23.15
N MET A 398 26.06 23.05 23.75
CA MET A 398 27.27 23.78 23.34
C MET A 398 27.95 23.16 22.11
N SER A 399 27.43 22.05 21.59
CA SER A 399 27.79 21.57 20.25
C SER A 399 27.46 22.60 19.17
N SER A 400 28.43 22.85 18.28
CA SER A 400 28.27 23.69 17.08
C SER A 400 27.56 22.95 15.95
#